data_AF-A0A1I4F9P4-F1
#
_entry.id   AF-A0A1I4F9P4-F1
#
_cell.length_a   1.000
_cell.length_b   1.000
_cell.length_c   1.000
_cell.angle_alpha   90.00
_cell.angle_beta   90.00
_cell.angle_gamma   90.00
#
_symmetry.space_group_name_H-M   'P 1'
#
loop_
_entity.id
_entity.type
_entity.pdbx_description
1 polymer ?
#
loop_
_entity_poly.entity_id
_entity_poly.type
_entity_poly.pdbx_seq_one_letter_code
_entity_poly.pdbx_strand_id
1 'polypeptide(L)'
;MTSDASHRPAPPAPLHVLGALALELRGDAAVARHALSQAQVGPLADLIARDLAGFAPQAAALELVVVGAHYDPVEVLRPGWPLHHELDQLAARAPGRREAEGRIVAFGAHEDRLPGTLPPSPDFAGGPLRLVPFLLGGDPDIAARVGDAFETSLLERGMAGADTALAAQEAFGLQVEHARYLTVHDLAAMMAMQYEHAGLAPLWPILETALLQPDGEEWLDAPPEPLIHYADGEARIAMFSPPAWHARYAPEAPCDSDDCRAQLNRRYQHFEARLRQIAAVLGAHGVPVTFVHCEDGEQARDQL
;
A
#
# COMPACT_ATOMS: atom_id res chain seq x y z
N MET A 1 1.21 -44.68 -19.60
CA MET A 1 1.59 -43.32 -20.02
C MET A 1 0.52 -42.39 -19.49
N THR A 2 0.75 -41.86 -18.29
CA THR A 2 -0.19 -41.00 -17.56
C THR A 2 0.51 -39.69 -17.29
N SER A 3 -0.07 -38.63 -17.85
CA SER A 3 0.02 -37.21 -17.52
C SER A 3 1.36 -36.69 -17.00
N ASP A 4 2.08 -36.05 -17.92
CA ASP A 4 3.18 -35.15 -17.60
C ASP A 4 2.65 -33.86 -16.96
N ALA A 5 3.51 -33.24 -16.17
CA ALA A 5 3.24 -32.18 -15.20
C ALA A 5 2.54 -30.95 -15.79
N SER A 6 1.48 -30.49 -15.13
CA SER A 6 1.01 -29.12 -15.22
C SER A 6 2.02 -28.21 -14.52
N HIS A 7 3.08 -27.84 -15.26
CA HIS A 7 4.02 -26.81 -14.88
C HIS A 7 3.29 -25.46 -14.93
N ARG A 8 2.71 -25.04 -13.79
CA ARG A 8 2.24 -23.68 -13.62
C ARG A 8 3.48 -22.78 -13.66
N PRO A 9 3.60 -21.81 -14.59
CA PRO A 9 4.76 -20.93 -14.59
C PRO A 9 4.81 -20.22 -13.24
N ALA A 10 6.00 -20.22 -12.63
CA ALA A 10 6.27 -19.33 -11.50
C ALA A 10 5.90 -17.89 -11.92
N PRO A 11 5.38 -17.05 -11.01
CA PRO A 11 5.19 -15.64 -11.33
C PRO A 11 6.53 -15.11 -11.86
N PRO A 12 6.53 -14.33 -12.97
CA PRO A 12 7.76 -13.72 -13.44
C PRO A 12 8.36 -12.96 -12.25
N ALA A 13 9.64 -13.22 -11.96
CA ALA A 13 10.38 -12.44 -10.98
C ALA A 13 10.09 -10.95 -11.25
N PRO A 14 9.82 -10.14 -10.22
CA PRO A 14 9.52 -8.74 -10.47
C PRO A 14 10.73 -8.15 -11.21
N LEU A 15 10.52 -7.79 -12.48
CA LEU A 15 11.53 -7.26 -13.40
C LEU A 15 12.04 -5.87 -12.94
N HIS A 16 11.54 -5.40 -11.80
CA HIS A 16 11.73 -4.09 -11.23
C HIS A 16 11.84 -4.17 -9.71
N VAL A 17 12.62 -3.27 -9.13
CA VAL A 17 12.61 -2.99 -7.70
C VAL A 17 11.63 -1.87 -7.43
N LEU A 18 10.60 -2.15 -6.63
CA LEU A 18 9.58 -1.18 -6.25
C LEU A 18 9.93 -0.59 -4.88
N GLY A 19 9.95 0.74 -4.78
CA GLY A 19 10.21 1.40 -3.50
C GLY A 19 9.62 2.79 -3.39
N ALA A 20 9.91 3.44 -2.27
CA ALA A 20 9.57 4.83 -2.03
C ALA A 20 10.61 5.52 -1.16
N LEU A 21 10.81 6.82 -1.39
CA LEU A 21 11.39 7.72 -0.39
C LEU A 21 10.26 8.13 0.57
N ALA A 22 10.33 7.62 1.79
CA ALA A 22 9.45 7.96 2.88
C ALA A 22 9.92 9.23 3.60
N LEU A 23 8.99 10.17 3.77
CA LEU A 23 9.15 11.47 4.42
C LEU A 23 8.22 11.50 5.63
N GLU A 24 8.76 11.31 6.82
CA GLU A 24 8.01 11.43 8.07
C GLU A 24 7.96 12.90 8.49
N LEU A 25 6.78 13.48 8.47
CA LEU A 25 6.56 14.89 8.74
C LEU A 25 6.73 15.22 10.22
N ARG A 26 7.22 16.42 10.49
CA ARG A 26 7.32 16.95 11.85
C ARG A 26 5.96 17.41 12.37
N GLY A 27 5.32 16.58 13.19
CA GLY A 27 4.04 16.92 13.81
C GLY A 27 2.95 17.22 12.78
N ASP A 28 2.31 18.39 12.90
CA ASP A 28 1.30 18.91 11.98
C ASP A 28 1.90 19.87 10.92
N ALA A 29 3.17 19.71 10.57
CA ALA A 29 3.85 20.54 9.59
C ALA A 29 3.04 20.66 8.29
N ALA A 30 2.81 21.89 7.86
CA ALA A 30 2.11 22.18 6.63
C ALA A 30 2.88 21.63 5.42
N VAL A 31 2.14 21.14 4.44
CA VAL A 31 2.64 20.74 3.13
C VAL A 31 2.23 21.82 2.13
N ALA A 32 3.21 22.50 1.52
CA ALA A 32 2.91 23.57 0.57
C ALA A 32 2.52 23.05 -0.82
N ARG A 33 3.10 21.92 -1.24
CA ARG A 33 2.94 21.36 -2.60
C ARG A 33 2.80 19.84 -2.55
N HIS A 34 1.77 19.30 -3.19
CA HIS A 34 1.56 17.85 -3.34
C HIS A 34 2.21 17.26 -4.59
N ALA A 35 2.50 18.13 -5.57
CA ALA A 35 3.17 17.79 -6.82
C ALA A 35 4.20 18.88 -7.18
N LEU A 36 5.30 18.44 -7.78
CA LEU A 36 6.43 19.25 -8.24
C LEU A 36 6.34 19.40 -9.74
N SER A 37 6.74 20.56 -10.25
CA SER A 37 6.96 20.74 -11.69
C SER A 37 8.13 19.89 -12.18
N GLN A 38 8.20 19.68 -13.49
CA GLN A 38 9.32 18.98 -14.13
C GLN A 38 10.70 19.55 -13.75
N ALA A 39 10.82 20.88 -13.65
CA ALA A 39 12.06 21.54 -13.28
C ALA A 39 12.48 21.30 -11.81
N GLN A 40 11.52 21.03 -10.93
CA GLN A 40 11.76 20.80 -9.50
C GLN A 40 12.04 19.32 -9.19
N VAL A 41 11.41 18.39 -9.90
CA VAL A 41 11.62 16.95 -9.65
C VAL A 41 12.98 16.46 -10.14
N GLY A 42 13.54 17.02 -11.22
CA GLY A 42 14.82 16.58 -11.79
C GLY A 42 15.97 16.57 -10.77
N PRO A 43 16.28 17.69 -10.10
CA PRO A 43 17.32 17.73 -9.08
C PRO A 43 17.09 16.75 -7.91
N LEU A 44 15.83 16.57 -7.50
CA LEU A 44 15.50 15.59 -6.45
C LEU A 44 15.74 14.15 -6.93
N ALA A 45 15.40 13.84 -8.18
CA ALA A 45 15.62 12.53 -8.79
C ALA A 45 17.12 12.18 -8.89
N ASP A 46 17.98 13.16 -9.20
CA ASP A 46 19.43 12.98 -9.21
C ASP A 46 19.99 12.62 -7.82
N LEU A 47 19.49 13.28 -6.78
CA LEU A 47 19.86 13.00 -5.39
C LEU A 47 19.39 11.60 -4.96
N ILE A 48 18.15 11.23 -5.33
CA ILE A 48 17.61 9.89 -5.09
C ILE A 48 18.47 8.82 -5.78
N ALA A 49 18.80 8.99 -7.05
CA ALA A 49 19.64 8.04 -7.78
C ALA A 49 21.00 7.83 -7.10
N ARG A 50 21.62 8.93 -6.65
CA ARG A 50 22.92 8.89 -5.98
C ARG A 50 22.83 8.18 -4.63
N ASP A 51 21.78 8.43 -3.85
CA ASP A 51 21.57 7.73 -2.57
C ASP A 51 21.37 6.22 -2.79
N LEU A 52 20.51 5.84 -3.74
CA LEU A 52 20.24 4.43 -4.09
C LEU A 52 21.52 3.71 -4.54
N ALA A 53 22.35 4.36 -5.36
CA ALA A 53 23.67 3.85 -5.75
C ALA A 53 24.65 3.77 -4.57
N GLY A 54 24.48 4.61 -3.54
CA GLY A 54 25.23 4.54 -2.29
C GLY A 54 24.92 3.29 -1.46
N PHE A 55 23.67 2.83 -1.47
CA PHE A 55 23.29 1.57 -0.80
C PHE A 55 23.69 0.33 -1.61
N ALA A 56 23.44 0.35 -2.93
CA ALA A 56 23.83 -0.72 -3.83
C ALA A 56 24.42 -0.13 -5.12
N PRO A 57 25.75 -0.18 -5.33
CA PRO A 57 26.39 0.44 -6.51
C PRO A 57 25.83 -0.03 -7.87
N GLN A 58 25.30 -1.26 -7.92
CA GLN A 58 24.69 -1.82 -9.13
C GLN A 58 23.37 -1.10 -9.52
N ALA A 59 22.71 -0.38 -8.61
CA ALA A 59 21.53 0.42 -8.93
C ALA A 59 21.82 1.50 -9.97
N ALA A 60 23.05 1.99 -10.08
CA ALA A 60 23.46 2.96 -11.11
C ALA A 60 23.42 2.40 -12.54
N ALA A 61 23.36 1.08 -12.71
CA ALA A 61 23.19 0.43 -14.01
C ALA A 61 21.70 0.26 -14.40
N LEU A 62 20.77 0.58 -13.49
CA LEU A 62 19.34 0.48 -13.72
C LEU A 62 18.75 1.84 -14.10
N GLU A 63 17.59 1.80 -14.74
CA GLU A 63 16.74 2.96 -14.97
C GLU A 63 15.98 3.30 -13.70
N LEU A 64 16.23 4.48 -13.14
CA LEU A 64 15.43 5.06 -12.07
C LEU A 64 14.26 5.82 -12.67
N VAL A 65 13.05 5.46 -12.27
CA VAL A 65 11.83 6.21 -12.55
C VAL A 65 11.26 6.75 -11.25
N VAL A 66 10.98 8.05 -11.20
CA VAL A 66 10.39 8.70 -10.03
C VAL A 66 9.27 9.66 -10.44
N VAL A 67 8.31 9.88 -9.56
CA VAL A 67 7.30 10.94 -9.70
C VAL A 67 7.58 12.06 -8.71
N GLY A 68 7.43 13.30 -9.15
CA GLY A 68 7.51 14.49 -8.32
C GLY A 68 6.24 14.70 -7.53
N ALA A 69 5.74 13.70 -6.84
CA ALA A 69 4.53 13.76 -6.04
C ALA A 69 4.66 12.86 -4.82
N HIS A 70 3.89 13.14 -3.78
CA HIS A 70 3.90 12.32 -2.59
C HIS A 70 2.51 11.80 -2.20
N TYR A 71 2.46 10.57 -1.71
CA TYR A 71 1.23 9.80 -1.51
C TYR A 71 1.14 9.32 -0.07
N ASP A 72 -0.07 8.98 0.35
CA ASP A 72 -0.29 8.25 1.60
C ASP A 72 0.11 6.77 1.43
N PRO A 73 0.58 6.08 2.49
CA PRO A 73 0.81 4.64 2.47
C PRO A 73 -0.34 3.81 1.87
N VAL A 74 -1.61 4.15 2.11
CA VAL A 74 -2.76 3.39 1.56
C VAL A 74 -2.88 3.52 0.04
N GLU A 75 -2.35 4.58 -0.56
CA GLU A 75 -2.34 4.77 -2.02
C GLU A 75 -1.21 3.99 -2.70
N VAL A 76 -0.07 3.84 -2.02
CA VAL A 76 1.09 3.08 -2.49
C VAL A 76 0.89 1.58 -2.32
N LEU A 77 0.34 1.17 -1.18
CA LEU A 77 0.00 -0.21 -0.86
C LEU A 77 -1.38 -0.58 -1.41
N ARG A 78 -1.57 -0.55 -2.72
CA ARG A 78 -2.78 -1.06 -3.38
C ARG A 78 -2.47 -2.32 -4.18
N PRO A 79 -3.40 -3.31 -4.23
CA PRO A 79 -3.23 -4.52 -5.04
C PRO A 79 -2.79 -4.21 -6.46
N GLY A 80 -1.78 -4.92 -6.95
CA GLY A 80 -1.21 -4.73 -8.28
C GLY A 80 -0.28 -3.51 -8.43
N TRP A 81 0.06 -2.79 -7.35
CA TRP A 81 1.03 -1.69 -7.34
C TRP A 81 0.76 -0.62 -8.42
N PRO A 82 -0.45 -0.06 -8.51
CA PRO A 82 -0.89 0.72 -9.67
C PRO A 82 -0.04 1.97 -9.92
N LEU A 83 0.48 2.62 -8.87
CA LEU A 83 1.38 3.78 -9.02
C LEU A 83 2.69 3.37 -9.69
N HIS A 84 3.35 2.32 -9.21
CA HIS A 84 4.59 1.82 -9.80
C HIS A 84 4.38 1.29 -11.21
N HIS A 85 3.26 0.63 -11.48
CA HIS A 85 2.92 0.15 -12.81
C HIS A 85 2.69 1.31 -13.80
N GLU A 86 2.01 2.38 -13.39
CA GLU A 86 1.84 3.58 -14.21
C GLU A 86 3.19 4.25 -14.50
N LEU A 87 4.10 4.30 -13.52
CA LEU A 87 5.46 4.82 -13.73
C LEU A 87 6.23 4.01 -14.79
N ASP A 88 6.17 2.68 -14.70
CA ASP A 88 6.80 1.79 -15.68
C ASP A 88 6.22 2.01 -17.10
N GLN A 89 4.89 2.05 -17.22
CA GLN A 89 4.22 2.31 -18.50
C GLN A 89 4.58 3.66 -19.11
N LEU A 90 4.68 4.72 -18.30
CA LEU A 90 5.07 6.05 -18.77
C LEU A 90 6.55 6.08 -19.17
N ALA A 91 7.42 5.44 -18.39
CA ALA A 91 8.86 5.39 -18.65
C ALA A 91 9.20 4.61 -19.93
N ALA A 92 8.44 3.55 -20.23
CA ALA A 92 8.54 2.82 -21.50
C ALA A 92 8.29 3.69 -22.74
N ARG A 93 7.54 4.80 -22.59
CA ARG A 93 7.25 5.78 -23.65
C ARG A 93 8.19 6.99 -23.64
N ALA A 94 9.06 7.10 -22.63
CA ALA A 94 9.96 8.24 -22.46
C ALA A 94 11.14 8.17 -23.45
N PRO A 95 11.53 9.31 -24.06
CA PRO A 95 12.62 9.35 -25.03
C PRO A 95 13.98 9.03 -24.40
N GLY A 96 14.96 8.69 -25.23
CA GLY A 96 16.34 8.48 -24.77
C GLY A 96 16.63 7.10 -24.16
N ARG A 97 15.78 6.10 -24.42
CA ARG A 97 16.08 4.72 -24.04
C ARG A 97 17.26 4.23 -24.88
N ARG A 98 18.40 3.99 -24.24
CA ARG A 98 19.55 3.31 -24.82
C ARG A 98 19.67 1.96 -24.15
N GLU A 99 19.83 0.92 -24.95
CA GLU A 99 20.14 -0.42 -24.41
C GLU A 99 21.49 -0.33 -23.67
N ALA A 100 21.51 -0.77 -22.41
CA ALA A 100 22.68 -0.90 -21.52
C ALA A 100 23.22 0.35 -20.77
N GLU A 101 22.52 1.48 -20.73
CA GLU A 101 22.90 2.62 -19.85
C GLU A 101 21.81 2.91 -18.80
N GLY A 102 22.21 3.03 -17.53
CA GLY A 102 21.34 3.55 -16.48
C GLY A 102 20.93 4.98 -16.80
N ARG A 103 19.64 5.30 -16.62
CA ARG A 103 19.08 6.64 -16.85
C ARG A 103 18.11 7.02 -15.74
N ILE A 104 17.87 8.31 -15.58
CA ILE A 104 16.89 8.85 -14.63
C ILE A 104 15.73 9.43 -15.43
N VAL A 105 14.51 8.97 -15.11
CA VAL A 105 13.25 9.46 -15.66
C VAL A 105 12.43 10.04 -14.52
N ALA A 106 12.20 11.34 -14.56
CA ALA A 106 11.46 12.05 -13.51
C ALA A 106 10.17 12.66 -14.08
N PHE A 107 9.02 12.20 -13.60
CA PHE A 107 7.72 12.72 -13.98
C PHE A 107 7.30 13.86 -13.05
N GLY A 108 7.27 15.07 -13.58
CA GLY A 108 6.75 16.25 -12.87
C GLY A 108 5.43 16.71 -13.47
N ALA A 109 4.71 17.54 -12.73
CA ALA A 109 3.49 18.18 -13.18
C ALA A 109 3.78 19.19 -14.32
N HIS A 110 2.84 19.26 -15.26
CA HIS A 110 2.76 20.30 -16.27
C HIS A 110 1.40 21.00 -16.13
N GLU A 111 1.39 22.33 -16.02
CA GLU A 111 0.17 23.11 -15.70
C GLU A 111 -0.57 22.53 -14.48
N ASP A 112 0.17 22.27 -13.40
CA ASP A 112 -0.33 21.68 -12.13
C ASP A 112 -1.00 20.30 -12.26
N ARG A 113 -0.77 19.59 -13.37
CA ARG A 113 -1.31 18.26 -13.63
C ARG A 113 -0.21 17.23 -13.84
N LEU A 114 -0.27 16.15 -13.07
CA LEU A 114 0.55 14.96 -13.28
C LEU A 114 -0.05 14.08 -14.40
N PRO A 115 0.78 13.31 -15.12
CA PRO A 115 0.31 12.46 -16.20
C PRO A 115 -0.46 11.23 -15.69
N GLY A 116 -1.33 10.70 -16.55
CA GLY A 116 -2.01 9.42 -16.32
C GLY A 116 -2.83 9.41 -15.03
N THR A 117 -2.68 8.34 -14.25
CA THR A 117 -3.34 8.15 -12.94
C THR A 117 -2.44 8.50 -11.76
N LEU A 118 -1.34 9.23 -11.99
CA LEU A 118 -0.43 9.66 -10.94
C LEU A 118 -0.93 10.80 -10.02
N PRO A 119 -1.96 11.62 -10.33
CA PRO A 119 -2.44 12.60 -9.34
C PRO A 119 -2.82 11.96 -7.99
N PRO A 120 -2.24 12.39 -6.85
CA PRO A 120 -2.62 11.90 -5.52
C PRO A 120 -4.07 12.21 -5.18
N SER A 121 -4.71 11.34 -4.39
CA SER A 121 -6.06 11.57 -3.91
C SER A 121 -6.10 12.68 -2.86
N PRO A 122 -7.03 13.65 -2.96
CA PRO A 122 -7.20 14.67 -1.92
C PRO A 122 -7.67 14.08 -0.58
N ASP A 123 -8.33 12.92 -0.60
CA ASP A 123 -8.87 12.26 0.60
C ASP A 123 -7.76 11.78 1.55
N PHE A 124 -6.54 11.58 1.04
CA PHE A 124 -5.41 11.05 1.80
C PHE A 124 -4.25 12.06 1.93
N ALA A 125 -4.50 13.36 1.79
CA ALA A 125 -3.44 14.37 1.78
C ALA A 125 -2.78 14.64 3.15
N GLY A 126 -3.44 14.26 4.26
CA GLY A 126 -3.09 14.71 5.63
C GLY A 126 -2.24 13.77 6.48
N GLY A 127 -1.84 12.61 5.97
CA GLY A 127 -1.06 11.63 6.75
C GLY A 127 0.34 12.14 7.14
N PRO A 128 0.86 11.77 8.33
CA PRO A 128 2.18 12.21 8.80
C PRO A 128 3.34 11.52 8.06
N LEU A 129 3.07 10.44 7.34
CA LEU A 129 4.03 9.75 6.51
C LEU A 129 3.68 10.00 5.04
N ARG A 130 4.58 10.64 4.30
CA ARG A 130 4.41 10.91 2.86
C ARG A 130 5.42 10.09 2.06
N LEU A 131 4.99 9.47 0.98
CA LEU A 131 5.82 8.58 0.19
C LEU A 131 6.02 9.14 -1.21
N VAL A 132 7.27 9.23 -1.68
CA VAL A 132 7.61 9.55 -3.06
C VAL A 132 8.02 8.23 -3.76
N PRO A 133 7.14 7.62 -4.57
CA PRO A 133 7.38 6.32 -5.19
C PRO A 133 8.50 6.40 -6.22
N PHE A 134 9.33 5.35 -6.25
CA PHE A 134 10.31 5.12 -7.30
C PHE A 134 10.28 3.67 -7.78
N LEU A 135 10.81 3.46 -8.98
CA LEU A 135 10.97 2.17 -9.64
C LEU A 135 12.41 2.09 -10.17
N LEU A 136 13.08 0.96 -9.96
CA LEU A 136 14.31 0.62 -10.70
C LEU A 136 14.00 -0.50 -11.69
N GLY A 137 14.19 -0.26 -12.98
CA GLY A 137 14.01 -1.25 -14.05
C GLY A 137 15.28 -1.43 -14.89
N GLY A 138 15.44 -2.59 -15.52
CA GLY A 138 16.60 -2.82 -16.39
C GLY A 138 16.91 -4.29 -16.61
N ASP A 139 18.20 -4.63 -16.63
CA ASP A 139 18.65 -6.01 -16.68
C ASP A 139 18.08 -6.81 -15.48
N PRO A 140 17.38 -7.93 -15.72
CA PRO A 140 16.71 -8.67 -14.65
C PRO A 140 17.64 -9.20 -13.56
N ASP A 141 18.86 -9.63 -13.94
CA ASP A 141 19.82 -10.17 -12.99
C ASP A 141 20.41 -9.07 -12.11
N ILE A 142 20.61 -7.87 -12.67
CA ILE A 142 21.00 -6.68 -11.90
C ILE A 142 19.86 -6.26 -10.97
N ALA A 143 18.62 -6.16 -11.48
CA ALA A 143 17.46 -5.76 -10.71
C ALA A 143 17.21 -6.69 -9.51
N ALA A 144 17.29 -8.00 -9.70
CA ALA A 144 17.16 -8.99 -8.62
C ALA A 144 18.22 -8.79 -7.52
N ARG A 145 19.51 -8.65 -7.90
CA ARG A 145 20.59 -8.43 -6.91
C ARG A 145 20.44 -7.11 -6.15
N VAL A 146 20.00 -6.04 -6.83
CA VAL A 146 19.75 -4.75 -6.19
C VAL A 146 18.54 -4.86 -5.25
N GLY A 147 17.47 -5.55 -5.66
CA GLY A 147 16.32 -5.83 -4.83
C GLY A 147 16.70 -6.55 -3.54
N ASP A 148 17.41 -7.68 -3.64
CA ASP A 148 17.88 -8.45 -2.48
C ASP A 148 18.75 -7.60 -1.54
N ALA A 149 19.64 -6.77 -2.10
CA ALA A 149 20.47 -5.87 -1.33
C ALA A 149 19.63 -4.81 -0.59
N PHE A 150 18.59 -4.28 -1.24
CA PHE A 150 17.71 -3.28 -0.64
C PHE A 150 16.84 -3.88 0.47
N GLU A 151 16.20 -5.02 0.25
CA GLU A 151 15.40 -5.73 1.28
C GLU A 151 16.25 -6.06 2.52
N THR A 152 17.55 -6.34 2.34
CA THR A 152 18.46 -6.63 3.46
C THR A 152 18.94 -5.37 4.20
N SER A 153 18.96 -4.21 3.55
CA SER A 153 19.73 -3.05 4.06
C SER A 153 18.92 -1.79 4.32
N LEU A 154 17.84 -1.53 3.58
CA LEU A 154 17.13 -0.26 3.67
C LEU A 154 16.41 -0.06 5.00
N LEU A 155 15.82 -1.12 5.58
CA LEU A 155 15.15 -1.04 6.87
C LEU A 155 16.06 -0.45 7.98
N GLU A 156 17.33 -0.88 8.02
CA GLU A 156 18.31 -0.46 9.02
C GLU A 156 19.12 0.77 8.61
N ARG A 157 19.54 0.84 7.34
CA ARG A 157 20.54 1.80 6.85
C ARG A 157 20.02 2.75 5.77
N GLY A 158 18.76 2.64 5.36
CA GLY A 158 18.16 3.38 4.25
C GLY A 158 17.89 4.86 4.52
N MET A 159 18.55 5.51 5.48
CA MET A 159 18.36 6.95 5.71
C MET A 159 18.79 7.73 4.47
N ALA A 160 17.94 8.65 4.02
CA ALA A 160 18.26 9.49 2.88
C ALA A 160 19.45 10.41 3.19
N GLY A 161 20.20 10.77 2.15
CA GLY A 161 21.25 11.78 2.25
C GLY A 161 20.68 13.08 2.82
N ALA A 162 21.47 13.80 3.62
CA ALA A 162 21.04 15.05 4.24
C ALA A 162 20.62 16.10 3.18
N ASP A 163 21.29 16.11 2.04
CA ASP A 163 20.96 16.96 0.90
C ASP A 163 19.69 16.48 0.16
N THR A 164 19.44 15.17 0.06
CA THR A 164 18.17 14.63 -0.45
C THR A 164 17.00 15.04 0.43
N ALA A 165 17.15 14.90 1.75
CA ALA A 165 16.12 15.30 2.72
C ALA A 165 15.88 16.83 2.67
N LEU A 166 16.94 17.64 2.56
CA LEU A 166 16.81 19.09 2.42
C LEU A 166 16.13 19.48 1.10
N ALA A 167 16.54 18.87 -0.02
CA ALA A 167 15.94 19.12 -1.32
C ALA A 167 14.44 18.74 -1.35
N ALA A 168 14.06 17.62 -0.74
CA ALA A 168 12.66 17.23 -0.61
C ALA A 168 11.85 18.23 0.21
N GLN A 169 12.38 18.67 1.36
CA GLN A 169 11.74 19.69 2.21
C GLN A 169 11.53 21.01 1.46
N GLU A 170 12.55 21.50 0.75
CA GLU A 170 12.47 22.75 -0.03
C GLU A 170 11.50 22.61 -1.21
N ALA A 171 11.58 21.50 -1.95
CA ALA A 171 10.76 21.26 -3.13
C ALA A 171 9.28 21.17 -2.77
N PHE A 172 8.91 20.34 -1.80
CA PHE A 172 7.52 20.17 -1.39
C PHE A 172 7.03 21.25 -0.41
N GLY A 173 7.95 22.00 0.20
CA GLY A 173 7.62 22.98 1.24
C GLY A 173 7.02 22.29 2.47
N LEU A 174 7.72 21.28 2.98
CA LEU A 174 7.36 20.47 4.15
C LEU A 174 8.55 20.40 5.12
N GLN A 175 8.31 19.92 6.34
CA GLN A 175 9.36 19.66 7.33
C GLN A 175 9.32 18.20 7.74
N VAL A 176 10.47 17.53 7.72
CA VAL A 176 10.58 16.12 8.10
C VAL A 176 11.36 15.92 9.39
N GLU A 177 10.97 14.94 10.18
CA GLU A 177 11.80 14.35 11.24
C GLU A 177 12.77 13.33 10.63
N HIS A 178 12.26 12.48 9.73
CA HIS A 178 13.05 11.45 9.06
C HIS A 178 12.75 11.39 7.57
N ALA A 179 13.79 11.12 6.78
CA ALA A 179 13.67 10.77 5.37
C ALA A 179 14.42 9.45 5.14
N ARG A 180 13.76 8.44 4.56
CA ARG A 180 14.36 7.12 4.34
C ARG A 180 13.78 6.39 3.15
N TYR A 181 14.58 5.53 2.54
CA TYR A 181 14.15 4.64 1.47
C TYR A 181 13.60 3.35 2.06
N LEU A 182 12.53 2.84 1.45
CA LEU A 182 11.89 1.58 1.78
C LEU A 182 11.59 0.84 0.48
N THR A 183 11.73 -0.49 0.50
CA THR A 183 11.06 -1.33 -0.50
C THR A 183 9.54 -1.31 -0.23
N VAL A 184 8.73 -1.75 -1.20
CA VAL A 184 7.30 -1.93 -0.94
C VAL A 184 7.03 -2.99 0.13
N HIS A 185 7.92 -3.98 0.29
CA HIS A 185 7.80 -4.99 1.35
C HIS A 185 8.15 -4.42 2.73
N ASP A 186 9.19 -3.58 2.84
CA ASP A 186 9.49 -2.82 4.06
C ASP A 186 8.31 -1.94 4.47
N LEU A 187 7.70 -1.25 3.49
CA LEU A 187 6.53 -0.41 3.71
C LEU A 187 5.32 -1.24 4.18
N ALA A 188 5.08 -2.41 3.57
CA ALA A 188 4.02 -3.31 3.99
C ALA A 188 4.23 -3.81 5.43
N ALA A 189 5.45 -4.24 5.77
CA ALA A 189 5.79 -4.65 7.14
C ALA A 189 5.60 -3.52 8.16
N MET A 190 5.98 -2.29 7.81
CA MET A 190 5.75 -1.12 8.65
C MET A 190 4.25 -0.84 8.83
N MET A 191 3.46 -0.94 7.77
CA MET A 191 2.01 -0.74 7.82
C MET A 191 1.32 -1.81 8.68
N ALA A 192 1.75 -3.07 8.58
CA ALA A 192 1.28 -4.16 9.42
C ALA A 192 1.43 -3.82 10.92
N MET A 193 2.62 -3.37 11.33
CA MET A 193 2.88 -2.93 12.70
C MET A 193 2.01 -1.72 13.08
N GLN A 194 1.84 -0.74 12.19
CA GLN A 194 0.98 0.42 12.46
C GLN A 194 -0.48 0.00 12.68
N TYR A 195 -0.98 -0.95 11.90
CA TYR A 195 -2.32 -1.50 12.06
C TYR A 195 -2.45 -2.33 13.33
N GLU A 196 -1.42 -3.04 13.75
CA GLU A 196 -1.41 -3.69 15.05
C GLU A 196 -1.64 -2.67 16.18
N HIS A 197 -0.86 -1.58 16.20
CA HIS A 197 -1.01 -0.52 17.21
C HIS A 197 -2.37 0.21 17.12
N ALA A 198 -2.96 0.29 15.94
CA ALA A 198 -4.27 0.89 15.71
C ALA A 198 -5.45 -0.06 16.02
N GLY A 199 -5.18 -1.30 16.47
CA GLY A 199 -6.21 -2.30 16.73
C GLY A 199 -6.87 -2.83 15.44
N LEU A 200 -6.15 -2.81 14.32
CA LEU A 200 -6.54 -3.34 13.01
C LEU A 200 -5.71 -4.57 12.61
N ALA A 201 -4.91 -5.13 13.53
CA ALA A 201 -4.09 -6.32 13.29
C ALA A 201 -4.84 -7.48 12.58
N PRO A 202 -6.09 -7.84 12.99
CA PRO A 202 -6.83 -8.93 12.34
C PRO A 202 -7.15 -8.70 10.86
N LEU A 203 -7.13 -7.45 10.39
CA LEU A 203 -7.38 -7.10 8.99
C LEU A 203 -6.14 -7.30 8.11
N TRP A 204 -4.94 -7.27 8.69
CA TRP A 204 -3.70 -7.31 7.91
C TRP A 204 -3.58 -8.54 7.00
N PRO A 205 -3.89 -9.78 7.41
CA PRO A 205 -3.81 -10.94 6.53
C PRO A 205 -4.64 -10.80 5.24
N ILE A 206 -5.81 -10.17 5.32
CA ILE A 206 -6.66 -9.89 4.15
C ILE A 206 -5.95 -8.93 3.18
N LEU A 207 -5.40 -7.83 3.72
CA LEU A 207 -4.69 -6.83 2.92
C LEU A 207 -3.38 -7.38 2.34
N GLU A 208 -2.63 -8.14 3.14
CA GLU A 208 -1.39 -8.80 2.71
C GLU A 208 -1.65 -9.80 1.59
N THR A 209 -2.70 -10.61 1.71
CA THR A 209 -3.14 -11.51 0.65
C THR A 209 -3.50 -10.71 -0.60
N ALA A 210 -4.29 -9.64 -0.48
CA ALA A 210 -4.63 -8.81 -1.62
C ALA A 210 -3.41 -8.14 -2.30
N LEU A 211 -2.37 -7.81 -1.54
CA LEU A 211 -1.15 -7.18 -2.05
C LEU A 211 -0.20 -8.17 -2.72
N LEU A 212 0.03 -9.32 -2.08
CA LEU A 212 1.11 -10.25 -2.45
C LEU A 212 0.61 -11.49 -3.20
N GLN A 213 -0.65 -11.87 -2.99
CA GLN A 213 -1.30 -13.03 -3.57
C GLN A 213 -2.74 -12.66 -3.99
N PRO A 214 -2.93 -11.78 -4.98
CA PRO A 214 -4.26 -11.27 -5.35
C PRO A 214 -5.23 -12.37 -5.84
N ASP A 215 -4.71 -13.48 -6.36
CA ASP A 215 -5.49 -14.67 -6.73
C ASP A 215 -5.69 -15.65 -5.55
N GLY A 216 -5.19 -15.30 -4.37
CA GLY A 216 -5.29 -16.08 -3.14
C GLY A 216 -6.64 -15.89 -2.44
N GLU A 217 -6.78 -16.58 -1.33
CA GLU A 217 -7.97 -16.58 -0.49
C GLU A 217 -7.56 -16.36 0.96
N GLU A 218 -8.30 -15.54 1.70
CA GLU A 218 -8.05 -15.32 3.13
C GLU A 218 -9.34 -15.01 3.89
N TRP A 219 -9.42 -15.42 5.15
CA TRP A 219 -10.61 -15.29 5.99
C TRP A 219 -10.31 -14.51 7.27
N LEU A 220 -11.14 -13.50 7.55
CA LEU A 220 -11.25 -12.94 8.90
C LEU A 220 -12.48 -13.54 9.57
N ASP A 221 -12.27 -14.61 10.32
CA ASP A 221 -13.30 -15.32 11.10
C ASP A 221 -12.89 -15.37 12.58
N ALA A 222 -12.87 -14.21 13.23
CA ALA A 222 -12.40 -14.06 14.61
C ALA A 222 -13.29 -13.07 15.38
N PRO A 223 -14.34 -13.55 16.09
CA PRO A 223 -15.14 -12.68 16.95
C PRO A 223 -14.26 -11.89 17.94
N PRO A 224 -14.49 -10.58 18.15
CA PRO A 224 -15.70 -9.83 17.76
C PRO A 224 -15.62 -9.16 16.36
N GLU A 225 -14.62 -9.46 15.55
CA GLU A 225 -14.48 -8.84 14.22
C GLU A 225 -15.58 -9.28 13.26
N PRO A 226 -15.98 -8.40 12.32
CA PRO A 226 -16.85 -8.79 11.21
C PRO A 226 -16.27 -9.98 10.44
N LEU A 227 -17.15 -10.89 10.01
CA LEU A 227 -16.77 -12.00 9.15
C LEU A 227 -16.48 -11.47 7.74
N ILE A 228 -15.27 -11.72 7.24
CA ILE A 228 -14.81 -11.29 5.92
C ILE A 228 -14.17 -12.47 5.20
N HIS A 229 -14.47 -12.57 3.92
CA HIS A 229 -13.82 -13.49 2.99
C HIS A 229 -13.19 -12.68 1.85
N TYR A 230 -11.89 -12.80 1.67
CA TYR A 230 -11.22 -12.30 0.48
C TYR A 230 -11.04 -13.42 -0.53
N ALA A 231 -11.59 -13.24 -1.72
CA ALA A 231 -11.44 -14.14 -2.86
C ALA A 231 -11.72 -13.37 -4.16
N ASP A 232 -11.18 -13.85 -5.28
CA ASP A 232 -11.43 -13.28 -6.61
C ASP A 232 -11.10 -11.78 -6.72
N GLY A 233 -10.15 -11.29 -5.92
CA GLY A 233 -9.77 -9.88 -5.91
C GLY A 233 -10.72 -8.95 -5.13
N GLU A 234 -11.71 -9.47 -4.40
CA GLU A 234 -12.65 -8.67 -3.60
C GLU A 234 -12.78 -9.17 -2.16
N ALA A 235 -13.13 -8.27 -1.23
CA ALA A 235 -13.45 -8.59 0.15
C ALA A 235 -14.98 -8.60 0.34
N ARG A 236 -15.53 -9.79 0.61
CA ARG A 236 -16.95 -9.98 0.93
C ARG A 236 -17.14 -9.91 2.44
N ILE A 237 -17.94 -8.96 2.90
CA ILE A 237 -18.21 -8.73 4.33
C ILE A 237 -19.64 -9.17 4.65
N ALA A 238 -19.79 -10.04 5.65
CA ALA A 238 -21.12 -10.46 6.11
C ALA A 238 -21.84 -9.32 6.86
N MET A 239 -23.04 -9.02 6.39
CA MET A 239 -24.01 -8.12 7.02
C MET A 239 -25.07 -8.95 7.73
N PHE A 240 -25.03 -8.94 9.06
CA PHE A 240 -25.95 -9.70 9.89
C PHE A 240 -27.20 -8.89 10.24
N SER A 241 -28.37 -9.53 10.20
CA SER A 241 -29.55 -9.01 10.91
C SER A 241 -29.30 -9.02 12.43
N PRO A 242 -30.01 -8.21 13.25
CA PRO A 242 -29.80 -8.24 14.70
C PRO A 242 -29.96 -9.63 15.35
N PRO A 243 -30.95 -10.49 14.96
CA PRO A 243 -31.01 -11.87 15.44
C PRO A 243 -29.81 -12.73 15.01
N ALA A 244 -29.38 -12.64 13.75
CA ALA A 244 -28.24 -13.41 13.24
C ALA A 244 -26.92 -12.98 13.91
N TRP A 245 -26.76 -11.67 14.14
CA TRP A 245 -25.63 -11.12 14.87
C TRP A 245 -25.61 -11.60 16.33
N HIS A 246 -26.76 -11.61 17.01
CA HIS A 246 -26.86 -12.11 18.39
C HIS A 246 -26.48 -13.57 18.48
N ALA A 247 -27.00 -14.42 17.58
CA ALA A 247 -26.67 -15.84 17.52
C ALA A 247 -25.15 -16.08 17.36
N ARG A 248 -24.47 -15.27 16.54
CA ARG A 248 -23.04 -15.43 16.25
C ARG A 248 -22.10 -14.80 17.30
N TYR A 249 -22.37 -13.55 17.70
CA TYR A 249 -21.42 -12.74 18.49
C TYR A 249 -21.81 -12.59 19.97
N ALA A 250 -23.02 -13.01 20.34
CA ALA A 250 -23.53 -12.91 21.70
C ALA A 250 -24.52 -14.02 22.09
N PRO A 251 -24.29 -15.31 21.75
CA PRO A 251 -25.30 -16.37 21.91
C PRO A 251 -25.76 -16.55 23.36
N GLU A 252 -24.87 -16.34 24.34
CA GLU A 252 -25.17 -16.49 25.76
C GLU A 252 -25.77 -15.23 26.40
N ALA A 253 -25.85 -14.11 25.67
CA ALA A 253 -26.32 -12.86 26.24
C ALA A 253 -27.86 -12.85 26.35
N PRO A 254 -28.42 -12.60 27.55
CA PRO A 254 -29.87 -12.61 27.75
C PRO A 254 -30.55 -11.48 26.96
N CYS A 255 -31.81 -11.70 26.58
CA CYS A 255 -32.64 -10.75 25.83
C CYS A 255 -34.04 -10.56 26.45
N ASP A 256 -34.23 -11.05 27.67
CA ASP A 256 -35.49 -11.15 28.39
C ASP A 256 -35.98 -9.80 28.96
N SER A 257 -35.07 -8.95 29.44
CA SER A 257 -35.39 -7.61 29.95
C SER A 257 -35.16 -6.47 28.93
N ASP A 258 -35.83 -5.34 29.13
CA ASP A 258 -35.60 -4.11 28.33
C ASP A 258 -34.15 -3.62 28.44
N ASP A 259 -33.56 -3.70 29.64
CA ASP A 259 -32.17 -3.29 29.88
C ASP A 259 -31.17 -4.18 29.12
N CYS A 260 -31.41 -5.50 29.11
CA CYS A 260 -30.60 -6.46 28.36
C CYS A 260 -30.71 -6.21 26.85
N ARG A 261 -31.92 -5.96 26.33
CA ARG A 261 -32.12 -5.59 24.91
C ARG A 261 -31.41 -4.28 24.55
N ALA A 262 -31.46 -3.27 25.42
CA ALA A 262 -30.77 -2.01 25.21
C ALA A 262 -29.24 -2.18 25.17
N GLN A 263 -28.69 -3.07 26.01
CA GLN A 263 -27.26 -3.40 26.00
C GLN A 263 -26.84 -4.12 24.72
N LEU A 264 -27.62 -5.10 24.26
CA LEU A 264 -27.38 -5.80 22.99
C LEU A 264 -27.41 -4.84 21.81
N ASN A 265 -28.37 -3.92 21.76
CA ASN A 265 -28.44 -2.90 20.72
C ASN A 265 -27.19 -2.00 20.68
N ARG A 266 -26.66 -1.59 21.85
CA ARG A 266 -25.39 -0.84 21.90
C ARG A 266 -24.20 -1.65 21.37
N ARG A 267 -24.12 -2.94 21.71
CA ARG A 267 -23.07 -3.83 21.19
C ARG A 267 -23.17 -4.01 19.68
N TYR A 268 -24.38 -4.16 19.15
CA TYR A 268 -24.63 -4.25 17.71
C TYR A 268 -24.24 -2.95 16.98
N GLN A 269 -24.57 -1.78 17.53
CA GLN A 269 -24.15 -0.49 16.98
C GLN A 269 -22.61 -0.32 16.94
N HIS A 270 -21.90 -0.80 17.98
CA HIS A 270 -20.44 -0.84 17.96
C HIS A 270 -19.90 -1.78 16.89
N PHE A 271 -20.54 -2.94 16.68
CA PHE A 271 -20.19 -3.85 15.61
C PHE A 271 -20.40 -3.23 14.22
N GLU A 272 -21.51 -2.54 13.98
CA GLU A 272 -21.74 -1.81 12.72
C GLU A 272 -20.72 -0.68 12.49
N ALA A 273 -20.32 0.02 13.55
CA ALA A 273 -19.25 1.01 13.47
C ALA A 273 -17.91 0.36 13.10
N ARG A 274 -17.58 -0.79 13.71
CA ARG A 274 -16.38 -1.56 13.40
C ARG A 274 -16.37 -2.09 11.97
N LEU A 275 -17.51 -2.58 11.47
CA LEU A 275 -17.70 -3.01 10.09
C LEU A 275 -17.46 -1.86 9.09
N ARG A 276 -18.02 -0.67 9.36
CA ARG A 276 -17.76 0.51 8.53
C ARG A 276 -16.29 0.95 8.55
N GLN A 277 -15.63 0.86 9.71
CA GLN A 277 -14.20 1.16 9.83
C GLN A 277 -13.37 0.22 8.95
N ILE A 278 -13.61 -1.09 9.03
CA ILE A 278 -12.87 -2.08 8.24
C ILE A 278 -13.13 -1.91 6.74
N ALA A 279 -14.40 -1.72 6.34
CA ALA A 279 -14.74 -1.48 4.94
C ALA A 279 -14.06 -0.22 4.38
N ALA A 280 -13.96 0.84 5.19
CA ALA A 280 -13.26 2.07 4.80
C ALA A 280 -11.75 1.85 4.61
N VAL A 281 -11.11 1.07 5.49
CA VAL A 281 -9.67 0.73 5.38
C VAL A 281 -9.41 -0.10 4.12
N LEU A 282 -10.22 -1.15 3.87
CA LEU A 282 -10.14 -1.95 2.64
C LEU A 282 -10.29 -1.08 1.39
N GLY A 283 -11.31 -0.20 1.37
CA GLY A 283 -11.54 0.73 0.27
C GLY A 283 -10.39 1.72 0.06
N ALA A 284 -9.74 2.20 1.13
CA ALA A 284 -8.59 3.11 1.03
C ALA A 284 -7.39 2.44 0.33
N HIS A 285 -7.16 1.16 0.64
CA HIS A 285 -6.22 0.27 -0.03
C HIS A 285 -6.67 -0.19 -1.43
N GLY A 286 -7.81 0.30 -1.93
CA GLY A 286 -8.32 -0.06 -3.24
C GLY A 286 -8.81 -1.50 -3.36
N VAL A 287 -9.06 -2.20 -2.24
CA VAL A 287 -9.69 -3.52 -2.24
C VAL A 287 -11.20 -3.33 -2.39
N PRO A 288 -11.83 -3.88 -3.46
CA PRO A 288 -13.27 -3.83 -3.62
C PRO A 288 -13.98 -4.50 -2.43
N VAL A 289 -15.05 -3.88 -1.94
CA VAL A 289 -15.84 -4.40 -0.81
C VAL A 289 -17.25 -4.70 -1.28
N THR A 290 -17.68 -5.94 -1.08
CA THR A 290 -19.04 -6.42 -1.36
C THR A 290 -19.71 -6.82 -0.04
N PHE A 291 -20.92 -6.32 0.21
CA PHE A 291 -21.69 -6.68 1.41
C PHE A 291 -22.67 -7.81 1.11
N VAL A 292 -22.62 -8.89 1.90
CA VAL A 292 -23.49 -10.05 1.75
C VAL A 292 -24.44 -10.14 2.95
N HIS A 293 -25.75 -10.13 2.71
CA HIS A 293 -26.72 -10.26 3.80
C HIS A 293 -26.82 -11.70 4.28
N CYS A 294 -26.46 -11.94 5.54
CA CYS A 294 -26.51 -13.25 6.17
C CYS A 294 -27.65 -13.31 7.19
N GLU A 295 -28.65 -14.14 6.89
CA GLU A 295 -29.81 -14.37 7.78
C GLU A 295 -29.51 -15.42 8.86
N ASP A 296 -28.53 -16.31 8.61
CA ASP A 296 -28.06 -17.33 9.55
C ASP A 296 -26.62 -17.01 9.98
N GLY A 297 -26.44 -16.77 11.29
CA GLY A 297 -25.14 -16.45 11.89
C GLY A 297 -24.15 -17.62 11.96
N GLU A 298 -24.65 -18.86 11.97
CA GLU A 298 -23.85 -20.08 12.07
C GLU A 298 -23.37 -20.54 10.68
N GLN A 299 -24.19 -20.34 9.64
CA GLN A 299 -23.90 -20.73 8.24
C GLN A 299 -23.40 -19.57 7.37
N ALA A 300 -23.08 -18.42 7.97
CA ALA A 300 -22.66 -17.23 7.22
C ALA A 300 -21.39 -17.45 6.39
N ARG A 301 -20.53 -18.38 6.82
CA ARG A 301 -19.31 -18.73 6.09
C ARG A 301 -19.61 -19.36 4.73
N ASP A 302 -20.68 -20.13 4.61
CA ASP A 302 -21.06 -20.79 3.35
C ASP A 302 -21.71 -19.82 2.33
N GLN A 303 -21.97 -18.57 2.75
CA GLN A 303 -22.64 -17.54 1.95
C GLN A 303 -21.67 -16.50 1.36
N LEU A 304 -20.40 -16.50 1.81
CA LEU A 304 -19.33 -15.60 1.38
C LEU A 304 -18.37 -16.28 0.40
#